data_AF-A0A9P6NCY9-F1
#
_entry.id   AF-A0A9P6NCY9-F1
#
_cell.length_a   1.000
_cell.length_b   1.000
_cell.length_c   1.000
_cell.angle_alpha   90.00
_cell.angle_beta   90.00
_cell.angle_gamma   90.00
#
_symmetry.space_group_name_H-M   'P 1'
#
loop_
_entity.id
_entity.type
_entity.pdbx_description
1 polymer ?
#
loop_
_entity_poly.entity_id
_entity_poly.type
_entity_poly.pdbx_seq_one_letter_code
_entity_poly.pdbx_strand_id
1 'polypeptide(L)' 'VLQGDLKGFDQTTNIIFSESIKWVYSADEPMEEVPLGLYIVRDDHMYVFNPAN' A
#
# COMPACT_ATOMS: atom_id res chain seq x y z
N VAL A 1 -1.92 -2.27 6.10
CA VAL A 1 -0.83 -1.42 5.57
C VAL A 1 -0.36 -2.02 4.25
N LEU A 2 -0.07 -1.20 3.23
CA LEU A 2 0.49 -1.67 1.95
C LEU A 2 1.98 -1.35 1.92
N GLN A 3 2.79 -2.33 1.52
CA GLN A 3 4.22 -2.16 1.27
C GLN A 3 4.55 -2.74 -0.10
N GLY A 4 5.46 -2.11 -0.84
CA GLY A 4 5.95 -2.59 -2.12
C GLY A 4 7.00 -1.66 -2.71
N ASP A 5 7.61 -2.11 -3.81
CA ASP A 5 8.57 -1.32 -4.58
C ASP A 5 7.84 -0.31 -5.46
N LEU A 6 8.04 0.98 -5.25
CA LEU A 6 7.49 2.02 -6.13
C LEU A 6 8.07 1.88 -7.54
N LYS A 7 7.20 1.65 -8.54
CA LYS A 7 7.60 1.58 -9.96
C LYS A 7 7.15 2.78 -10.78
N GLY A 8 6.13 3.50 -10.33
CA GLY A 8 5.68 4.71 -11.01
C GLY A 8 4.54 5.39 -10.28
N PHE A 9 4.37 6.66 -10.59
CA PHE A 9 3.24 7.47 -10.17
C PHE A 9 2.88 8.46 -11.27
N ASP A 10 1.66 8.97 -11.24
CA ASP A 10 1.21 10.03 -12.13
C ASP A 10 0.93 11.35 -11.40
N GLN A 11 0.55 12.36 -12.17
CA GLN A 11 0.22 13.71 -11.68
C GLN A 11 -1.02 13.76 -10.77
N THR A 12 -1.85 12.71 -10.78
CA THR A 12 -3.01 12.57 -9.91
C THR A 12 -2.72 11.74 -8.68
N THR A 13 -1.49 11.25 -8.49
CA THR A 13 -1.08 10.40 -7.37
C THR A 13 -1.66 8.98 -7.44
N ASN A 14 -1.97 8.46 -8.64
CA ASN A 14 -2.07 7.01 -8.79
C ASN A 14 -0.68 6.42 -8.65
N ILE A 15 -0.53 5.30 -7.94
CA ILE A 15 0.77 4.68 -7.65
C ILE A 15 0.76 3.22 -8.10
N ILE A 16 1.86 2.81 -8.74
CA ILE A 16 2.12 1.42 -9.10
C ILE A 16 3.23 0.89 -8.20
N PHE A 17 2.92 -0.19 -7.47
CA PHE A 17 3.87 -0.97 -6.69
C PHE A 17 4.10 -2.35 -7.32
N SER A 18 5.34 -2.83 -7.31
CA SER A 18 5.64 -4.26 -7.53
C SER A 18 6.02 -4.93 -6.23
N GLU A 19 6.04 -6.27 -6.25
CA GLU A 19 6.38 -7.09 -5.06
C GLU A 19 5.55 -6.69 -3.84
N SER A 20 4.30 -6.28 -4.08
CA SER A 20 3.45 -5.67 -3.07
C SER A 20 2.93 -6.71 -2.10
N ILE A 21 2.89 -6.36 -0.83
CA ILE A 21 2.31 -7.15 0.27
C ILE A 21 1.35 -6.25 1.05
N LYS A 22 0.19 -6.80 1.40
CA LYS A 22 -0.77 -6.15 2.30
C LYS A 22 -0.72 -6.81 3.67
N TRP A 23 -0.46 -6.00 4.70
CA TRP A 23 -0.62 -6.40 6.09
C TRP A 23 -2.06 -6.14 6.53
N VAL A 24 -2.75 -7.22 6.89
CA VAL A 24 -4.12 -7.22 7.40
C VAL A 24 -4.06 -7.40 8.91
N TYR A 25 -4.73 -6.50 9.64
CA TYR A 25 -4.80 -6.49 11.09
C TYR A 25 -6.25 -6.67 11.51
N SER A 26 -6.47 -7.48 12.54
CA SER A 26 -7.76 -7.60 13.21
C SER A 26 -7.54 -7.55 14.73
N ALA A 27 -8.62 -7.41 15.49
CA ALA A 27 -8.55 -7.38 16.95
C ALA A 27 -8.33 -8.77 17.56
N ASP A 28 -8.85 -9.80 16.88
CA ASP A 28 -9.00 -11.15 17.44
C ASP A 28 -8.05 -12.17 16.80
N GLU A 29 -7.42 -11.83 15.67
CA GLU A 29 -6.54 -12.73 14.93
C GLU A 29 -5.13 -12.12 14.75
N PRO A 30 -4.10 -12.97 14.62
CA PRO A 30 -2.76 -12.50 14.29
C PRO A 30 -2.72 -11.72 12.97
N MET A 31 -1.73 -10.86 12.82
CA MET A 31 -1.49 -10.17 11.56
C MET A 31 -1.26 -11.17 10.41
N GLU A 32 -1.93 -10.94 9.29
CA GLU A 32 -1.75 -11.72 8.06
C GLU A 32 -1.02 -10.89 6.99
N GLU A 33 -0.09 -11.54 6.29
CA GLU A 33 0.54 -11.02 5.08
C GLU A 33 -0.12 -11.60 3.83
N VAL A 34 -0.66 -10.72 2.99
CA VAL A 34 -1.29 -11.10 1.73
C VAL A 34 -0.43 -10.62 0.56
N PRO A 35 0.21 -11.52 -0.21
CA PRO A 35 0.95 -11.15 -1.41
C PRO A 35 0.01 -10.65 -2.51
N LEU A 36 0.35 -9.52 -3.12
CA LEU A 36 -0.42 -8.90 -4.20
C LEU A 36 0.38 -8.81 -5.52
N GLY A 37 1.71 -8.77 -5.45
CA GLY A 37 2.56 -8.64 -6.65
C GLY A 37 2.49 -7.24 -7.25
N LEU A 38 2.07 -7.14 -8.52
CA LEU A 38 1.85 -5.83 -9.16
C LEU A 38 0.50 -5.26 -8.72
N TYR A 39 0.52 -4.10 -8.07
CA TYR A 39 -0.67 -3.48 -7.48
C TYR A 39 -0.76 -2.00 -7.82
N ILE A 40 -1.95 -1.52 -8.14
CA ILE A 40 -2.24 -0.12 -8.43
C ILE A 40 -3.10 0.46 -7.31
N VAL A 41 -2.62 1.53 -6.68
CA VAL A 41 -3.38 2.35 -5.73
C VAL A 41 -3.90 3.57 -6.47
N ARG A 42 -5.20 3.80 -6.38
CA ARG A 42 -5.83 5.02 -6.91
C ARG A 42 -5.76 6.17 -5.92
N ASP A 43 -5.74 7.37 -6.44
CA ASP A 43 -5.59 8.63 -5.70
C ASP A 43 -6.63 8.82 -4.59
N ASP A 44 -7.89 8.51 -4.88
CA ASP A 44 -9.02 8.62 -3.96
C ASP A 44 -9.03 7.58 -2.83
N HIS A 45 -8.17 6.57 -2.91
CA HIS A 45 -8.09 5.45 -1.95
C HIS A 45 -6.81 5.47 -1.11
N MET A 46 -6.10 6.60 -1.04
CA MET A 46 -4.81 6.71 -0.35
C MET A 46 -4.85 7.66 0.84
N TYR A 47 -4.21 7.25 1.94
CA TYR A 47 -3.88 8.11 3.06
C TYR A 47 -2.38 8.05 3.31
N VAL A 48 -1.71 9.21 3.30
CA VAL A 48 -0.27 9.32 3.56
C VAL A 48 -0.08 9.98 4.92
N PHE A 49 0.63 9.29 5.81
CA PHE A 49 1.05 9.83 7.09
C PHE A 49 2.56 10.08 7.07
N ASN A 50 2.97 11.34 7.28
CA ASN A 50 4.37 11.69 7.48
C ASN A 50 4.60 12.00 8.97
N PRO A 51 5.37 11.18 9.71
CA PRO A 51 5.65 11.42 11.13
C PRO A 51 6.65 12.57 11.36
N ALA A 52 7.16 13.24 10.33
CA ALA A 52 8.02 14.41 10.47
C ALA A 52 7.20 15.68 10.80
N ASN A 53 6.68 15.72 12.03
CA ASN A 53 6.42 16.87 12.91
C ASN A 53 5.83 16.38 14.23
#